data_AF-R1E7I5-F1
#
_entry.id   AF-R1E7I5-F1
#
_cell.length_a   1.000
_cell.length_b   1.000
_cell.length_c   1.000
_cell.angle_alpha   90.00
_cell.angle_beta   90.00
_cell.angle_gamma   90.00
#
_symmetry.space_group_name_H-M   'P 1'
#
loop_
_entity.id
_entity.type
_entity.pdbx_description
1 polymer ?
#
loop_
_entity_poly.entity_id
_entity_poly.type
_entity_poly.pdbx_seq_one_letter_code
_entity_poly.pdbx_strand_id
1 'polypeptide(L)'
;MDHDALPYIPLRYDGARAHDSALELVLALRPEWTKTQDTIDFVRFTDGITNTLFKAINKLPGLSDEQIDREAVLMRAYGRGTDVLIDRERETRSHSLLARHKLAPPLLARFENGLLYKFIEGSVCSPPDLRRQEVWRGVARRLGQWHATLPISYLITEIPSDDPSAAAVDDRLHRRKSSWLEAADNITPDQPSPNLWTVMQKWIHSLPHGSDAEKKRKATLQQELIWLVSRLSSTPGISANPLVFCHCDLLSGNVIVEPQPSTGESPASTAESNATDSSLEAVSVDFIDYEYATPAPAAFDISNHFAEWGGFDCDFNCLPTRSERRDFIREYVSSYSSHLPQPLPQADIDAKAEQLYREVDDFRGVPGFYWGIWALIQAKISQIDFDYASYAEVRLGEYWAWKAELLGTRAGELPLRERRWAEK
;
A
#
# COMPACT_ATOMS: atom_id res chain seq x y z
N MET A 1 -26.85 12.20 -14.36
CA MET A 1 -26.14 11.30 -15.29
C MET A 1 -25.01 10.70 -14.49
N ASP A 2 -25.06 9.40 -14.27
CA ASP A 2 -24.12 8.69 -13.41
C ASP A 2 -22.75 8.66 -14.09
N HIS A 3 -21.89 9.62 -13.76
CA HIS A 3 -20.53 9.74 -14.30
C HIS A 3 -19.57 8.66 -13.75
N ASP A 4 -20.08 7.71 -12.97
CA ASP A 4 -19.30 6.83 -12.10
C ASP A 4 -19.17 5.37 -12.57
N ALA A 5 -19.81 4.97 -13.67
CA ALA A 5 -19.63 3.62 -14.19
C ALA A 5 -18.32 3.52 -15.00
N LEU A 6 -17.23 3.13 -14.33
CA LEU A 6 -15.98 2.76 -14.98
C LEU A 6 -16.26 1.75 -16.12
N PRO A 7 -15.83 2.01 -17.38
CA PRO A 7 -16.09 1.12 -18.49
C PRO A 7 -15.62 -0.32 -18.21
N TYR A 8 -16.45 -1.29 -18.58
CA TYR A 8 -16.11 -2.72 -18.49
C TYR A 8 -15.88 -3.29 -19.88
N ILE A 9 -14.67 -3.81 -20.11
CA ILE A 9 -14.29 -4.50 -21.33
C ILE A 9 -14.43 -6.01 -21.06
N PRO A 10 -15.34 -6.74 -21.74
CA PRO A 10 -15.60 -8.16 -21.51
C PRO A 10 -14.53 -9.03 -22.20
N LEU A 11 -13.26 -8.71 -21.96
CA LEU A 11 -12.08 -9.43 -22.44
C LEU A 11 -11.17 -9.76 -21.25
N ARG A 12 -10.23 -10.67 -21.48
CA ARG A 12 -9.33 -11.18 -20.45
C ARG A 12 -7.90 -11.18 -20.98
N TYR A 13 -6.94 -10.79 -20.13
CA TYR A 13 -5.53 -10.99 -20.43
C TYR A 13 -5.14 -12.47 -20.24
N ASP A 14 -4.47 -13.03 -21.24
CA ASP A 14 -3.99 -14.41 -21.27
C ASP A 14 -2.47 -14.44 -21.42
N GLY A 15 -1.76 -14.90 -20.38
CA GLY A 15 -0.30 -14.98 -20.37
C GLY A 15 0.28 -15.91 -21.44
N ALA A 16 -0.49 -16.88 -21.96
CA ALA A 16 -0.05 -17.73 -23.07
C ALA A 16 -0.12 -17.01 -24.43
N ARG A 17 -0.97 -15.99 -24.54
CA ARG A 17 -1.12 -15.11 -25.71
C ARG A 17 -0.91 -13.65 -25.29
N ALA A 18 0.20 -13.39 -24.60
CA ALA A 18 0.44 -12.13 -23.90
C ALA A 18 0.28 -10.91 -24.82
N HIS A 19 0.91 -10.92 -26.00
CA HIS A 19 0.83 -9.80 -26.95
C HIS A 19 -0.58 -9.64 -27.52
N ASP A 20 -1.15 -10.70 -28.10
CA ASP A 20 -2.45 -10.64 -28.77
C ASP A 20 -3.58 -10.22 -27.81
N SER A 21 -3.63 -10.82 -26.62
CA SER A 21 -4.66 -10.49 -25.63
C SER A 21 -4.51 -9.07 -25.06
N ALA A 22 -3.28 -8.57 -24.91
CA ALA A 22 -3.02 -7.17 -24.54
C ALA A 22 -3.46 -6.20 -25.65
N LEU A 23 -3.17 -6.54 -26.90
CA LEU A 23 -3.57 -5.75 -28.07
C LEU A 23 -5.08 -5.67 -28.21
N GLU A 24 -5.80 -6.80 -28.08
CA GLU A 24 -7.27 -6.84 -28.07
C GLU A 24 -7.86 -5.90 -27.01
N LEU A 25 -7.31 -5.90 -25.78
CA LEU A 25 -7.73 -5.03 -24.67
C LEU A 25 -7.47 -3.55 -24.97
N VAL A 26 -6.28 -3.21 -25.46
CA VAL A 26 -5.91 -1.81 -25.77
C VAL A 26 -6.74 -1.27 -26.93
N LEU A 27 -6.95 -2.05 -27.98
CA LEU A 27 -7.79 -1.63 -29.12
C LEU A 27 -9.27 -1.50 -28.75
N ALA A 28 -9.77 -2.30 -27.80
CA ALA A 28 -11.11 -2.12 -27.27
C ALA A 28 -11.24 -0.80 -26.48
N LEU A 29 -10.19 -0.36 -25.80
CA LEU A 29 -10.13 0.92 -25.08
C LEU A 29 -9.88 2.12 -26.00
N ARG A 30 -9.05 1.95 -27.03
CA ARG A 30 -8.60 2.96 -28.00
C ARG A 30 -8.88 2.49 -29.43
N PRO A 31 -10.16 2.43 -29.88
CA PRO A 31 -10.50 1.94 -31.22
C PRO A 31 -9.81 2.71 -32.34
N GLU A 32 -9.47 3.98 -32.12
CA GLU A 32 -8.72 4.84 -33.04
C GLU A 32 -7.30 4.33 -33.32
N TRP A 33 -6.71 3.52 -32.44
CA TRP A 33 -5.38 2.91 -32.66
C TRP A 33 -5.43 1.71 -33.62
N THR A 34 -6.61 1.21 -34.00
CA THR A 34 -6.77 0.03 -34.87
C THR A 34 -6.07 0.20 -36.22
N LYS A 35 -6.06 1.42 -36.78
CA LYS A 35 -5.44 1.70 -38.07
C LYS A 35 -3.91 1.77 -38.02
N THR A 36 -3.34 1.92 -36.83
CA THR A 36 -1.90 2.07 -36.59
C THR A 36 -1.39 1.00 -35.62
N GLN A 37 -2.05 -0.16 -35.60
CA GLN A 37 -1.74 -1.27 -34.69
C GLN A 37 -0.29 -1.76 -34.81
N ASP A 38 0.32 -1.62 -35.99
CA ASP A 38 1.70 -1.97 -36.30
C ASP A 38 2.73 -1.04 -35.61
N THR A 39 2.28 0.11 -35.14
CA THR A 39 3.09 1.07 -34.36
C THR A 39 2.86 0.97 -32.85
N ILE A 40 1.97 0.08 -32.41
CA ILE A 40 1.74 -0.18 -30.99
C ILE A 40 2.87 -1.06 -30.45
N ASP A 41 3.45 -0.64 -29.34
CA ASP A 41 4.49 -1.36 -28.63
C ASP A 41 4.09 -1.58 -27.17
N PHE A 42 4.54 -2.70 -26.60
CA PHE A 42 4.24 -3.10 -25.23
C PHE A 42 5.53 -3.25 -24.44
N VAL A 43 5.71 -2.38 -23.45
CA VAL A 43 6.82 -2.45 -22.50
C VAL A 43 6.33 -3.16 -21.24
N ARG A 44 6.92 -4.32 -20.91
CA ARG A 44 6.59 -5.05 -19.69
C ARG A 44 7.42 -4.51 -18.52
N PHE A 45 6.78 -4.29 -17.37
CA PHE A 45 7.48 -4.04 -16.12
C PHE A 45 7.66 -5.34 -15.33
N THR A 46 8.81 -5.50 -14.67
CA THR A 46 9.21 -6.75 -14.00
C THR A 46 9.31 -6.62 -12.48
N ASP A 47 9.16 -5.43 -11.92
CA ASP A 47 9.51 -5.16 -10.52
C ASP A 47 8.41 -5.56 -9.52
N GLY A 48 7.19 -5.83 -9.99
CA GLY A 48 6.08 -6.30 -9.17
C GLY A 48 6.05 -7.83 -9.04
N ILE A 49 5.82 -8.32 -7.82
CA ILE A 49 5.67 -9.76 -7.57
C ILE A 49 4.24 -10.22 -7.86
N THR A 50 3.20 -9.52 -7.38
CA THR A 50 1.81 -10.04 -7.40
C THR A 50 1.08 -9.92 -8.73
N ASN A 51 1.51 -9.06 -9.66
CA ASN A 51 0.72 -8.68 -10.84
C ASN A 51 1.56 -8.58 -12.11
N THR A 52 0.92 -8.73 -13.28
CA THR A 52 1.58 -8.47 -14.57
C THR A 52 1.23 -7.07 -15.07
N LEU A 53 2.24 -6.25 -15.35
CA LEU A 53 2.05 -4.86 -15.77
C LEU A 53 2.71 -4.59 -17.13
N PHE A 54 1.94 -3.99 -18.04
CA PHE A 54 2.41 -3.53 -19.34
C PHE A 54 2.10 -2.05 -19.56
N LYS A 55 3.03 -1.32 -20.16
CA LYS A 55 2.81 -0.02 -20.78
C LYS A 55 2.60 -0.21 -22.28
N ALA A 56 1.39 0.10 -22.74
CA ALA A 56 1.05 0.16 -24.14
C ALA A 56 1.26 1.59 -24.65
N ILE A 57 2.04 1.73 -25.71
CA ILE A 57 2.35 3.01 -26.38
C ILE A 57 2.10 2.90 -27.87
N ASN A 58 1.67 4.00 -28.48
CA ASN A 58 1.48 4.10 -29.93
C ASN A 58 2.54 5.03 -30.51
N LYS A 59 3.56 4.46 -31.16
CA LYS A 59 4.74 5.18 -31.68
C LYS A 59 4.45 5.80 -33.06
N LEU A 60 3.46 6.69 -33.11
CA LEU A 60 3.13 7.39 -34.34
C LEU A 60 4.29 8.28 -34.81
N PRO A 61 4.59 8.32 -36.12
CA PRO A 61 5.65 9.17 -36.65
C PRO A 61 5.42 10.65 -36.31
N GLY A 62 6.46 11.31 -35.79
CA GLY A 62 6.44 12.76 -35.51
C GLY A 62 6.00 13.15 -34.11
N LEU A 63 5.67 12.19 -33.23
CA LEU A 63 5.47 12.45 -31.81
C LEU A 63 6.80 12.38 -31.05
N SER A 64 6.98 13.26 -30.05
CA SER A 64 8.07 13.13 -29.07
C SER A 64 7.76 12.04 -28.04
N ASP A 65 8.80 11.57 -27.33
CA ASP A 65 8.64 10.55 -26.29
C ASP A 65 7.66 11.00 -25.19
N GLU A 66 7.66 12.29 -24.82
CA GLU A 66 6.72 12.85 -23.84
C GLU A 66 5.28 12.85 -24.36
N GLN A 67 5.08 13.07 -25.67
CA GLN A 67 3.75 13.01 -26.26
C GLN A 67 3.23 11.57 -26.32
N ILE A 68 4.12 10.60 -26.57
CA ILE A 68 3.80 9.19 -26.56
C ILE A 68 3.44 8.74 -25.14
N ASP A 69 4.22 9.14 -24.14
CA ASP A 69 4.02 8.77 -22.73
C ASP A 69 2.73 9.34 -22.14
N ARG A 70 2.35 10.56 -22.54
CA ARG A 70 1.09 11.17 -22.12
C ARG A 70 -0.15 10.39 -22.58
N GLU A 71 -0.05 9.71 -23.72
CA GLU A 71 -1.13 8.88 -24.29
C GLU A 71 -0.99 7.39 -23.89
N ALA A 72 0.06 7.03 -23.16
CA ALA A 72 0.33 5.66 -22.77
C ALA A 72 -0.74 5.10 -21.83
N VAL A 73 -1.05 3.83 -22.03
CA VAL A 73 -2.00 3.07 -21.22
C VAL A 73 -1.24 2.03 -20.42
N LEU A 74 -1.41 2.02 -19.11
CA LEU A 74 -1.00 0.88 -18.28
C LEU A 74 -2.10 -0.15 -18.21
N MET A 75 -1.71 -1.40 -18.49
CA MET A 75 -2.53 -2.59 -18.32
C MET A 75 -1.97 -3.41 -17.17
N ARG A 76 -2.75 -3.54 -16.11
CA ARG A 76 -2.45 -4.40 -14.96
C ARG A 76 -3.36 -5.61 -15.01
N ALA A 77 -2.80 -6.80 -15.15
CA ALA A 77 -3.51 -8.06 -15.02
C ALA A 77 -3.24 -8.69 -13.64
N TYR A 78 -4.30 -9.13 -12.98
CA TYR A 78 -4.25 -9.71 -11.64
C TYR A 78 -3.48 -11.04 -11.63
N GLY A 79 -2.61 -11.23 -10.63
CA GLY A 79 -1.91 -12.51 -10.43
C GLY A 79 -2.85 -13.64 -10.05
N ARG A 80 -2.50 -14.87 -10.43
CA ARG A 80 -3.33 -16.05 -10.14
C ARG A 80 -3.37 -16.35 -8.63
N GLY A 81 -4.56 -16.55 -8.07
CA GLY A 81 -4.74 -16.98 -6.66
C GLY A 81 -4.60 -15.85 -5.62
N THR A 82 -4.41 -14.62 -6.06
CA THR A 82 -4.25 -13.44 -5.19
C THR A 82 -5.56 -12.96 -4.54
N ASP A 83 -6.71 -13.41 -5.02
CA ASP A 83 -8.06 -13.04 -4.51
C ASP A 83 -8.29 -13.48 -3.05
N VAL A 84 -7.47 -14.42 -2.54
CA VAL A 84 -7.46 -14.79 -1.12
C VAL A 84 -7.09 -13.60 -0.25
N LEU A 85 -6.14 -12.79 -0.72
CA LEU A 85 -5.55 -11.67 0.02
C LEU A 85 -6.17 -10.33 -0.38
N ILE A 86 -6.45 -10.16 -1.67
CA ILE A 86 -6.83 -8.87 -2.26
C ILE A 86 -8.31 -8.86 -2.64
N ASP A 87 -8.98 -7.76 -2.30
CA ASP A 87 -10.35 -7.47 -2.71
C ASP A 87 -10.31 -6.52 -3.93
N ARG A 88 -10.64 -7.05 -5.11
CA ARG A 88 -10.55 -6.33 -6.39
C ARG A 88 -11.59 -5.21 -6.52
N GLU A 89 -12.75 -5.36 -5.88
CA GLU A 89 -13.76 -4.30 -5.86
C GLU A 89 -13.31 -3.15 -4.97
N ARG A 90 -12.73 -3.46 -3.81
CA ARG A 90 -12.12 -2.45 -2.95
C ARG A 90 -10.93 -1.76 -3.62
N GLU A 91 -10.06 -2.51 -4.29
CA GLU A 91 -8.94 -1.94 -5.08
C GLU A 91 -9.45 -0.93 -6.11
N THR A 92 -10.46 -1.32 -6.90
CA THR A 92 -11.05 -0.45 -7.94
C THR A 92 -11.70 0.81 -7.33
N ARG A 93 -12.45 0.68 -6.22
CA ARG A 93 -13.03 1.82 -5.50
C ARG A 93 -11.96 2.76 -4.94
N SER A 94 -10.90 2.19 -4.36
CA SER A 94 -9.76 2.92 -3.80
C SER A 94 -9.08 3.78 -4.86
N HIS A 95 -8.73 3.17 -5.99
CA HIS A 95 -8.11 3.88 -7.12
C HIS A 95 -9.03 4.96 -7.66
N SER A 96 -10.33 4.66 -7.85
CA SER A 96 -11.30 5.64 -8.36
C SER A 96 -11.41 6.87 -7.45
N LEU A 97 -11.44 6.68 -6.13
CA LEU A 97 -11.44 7.77 -5.15
C LEU A 97 -10.15 8.58 -5.23
N LEU A 98 -9.00 7.91 -5.21
CA LEU A 98 -7.69 8.57 -5.30
C LEU A 98 -7.58 9.43 -6.56
N ALA A 99 -8.06 8.93 -7.70
CA ALA A 99 -8.08 9.67 -8.96
C ALA A 99 -8.94 10.94 -8.88
N ARG A 100 -10.10 10.90 -8.21
CA ARG A 100 -10.95 12.09 -7.97
C ARG A 100 -10.25 13.15 -7.14
N HIS A 101 -9.40 12.72 -6.21
CA HIS A 101 -8.58 13.60 -5.37
C HIS A 101 -7.25 14.02 -6.02
N LYS A 102 -7.00 13.62 -7.29
CA LYS A 102 -5.73 13.85 -8.01
C LYS A 102 -4.53 13.23 -7.29
N LEU A 103 -4.77 12.10 -6.61
CA LEU A 103 -3.78 11.33 -5.86
C LEU A 103 -3.41 10.01 -6.55
N ALA A 104 -4.06 9.71 -7.68
CA ALA A 104 -3.79 8.59 -8.55
C ALA A 104 -4.11 8.98 -10.01
N PRO A 105 -3.53 8.28 -11.00
CA PRO A 105 -3.91 8.45 -12.39
C PRO A 105 -5.35 8.00 -12.61
N PRO A 106 -6.08 8.59 -13.57
CA PRO A 106 -7.42 8.15 -13.92
C PRO A 106 -7.45 6.66 -14.34
N LEU A 107 -8.41 5.91 -13.79
CA LEU A 107 -8.81 4.62 -14.34
C LEU A 107 -9.50 4.85 -15.69
N LEU A 108 -9.11 4.06 -16.68
CA LEU A 108 -9.64 4.14 -18.05
C LEU A 108 -10.72 3.09 -18.27
N ALA A 109 -10.48 1.85 -17.83
CA ALA A 109 -11.44 0.76 -17.87
C ALA A 109 -11.04 -0.37 -16.91
N ARG A 110 -11.99 -1.26 -16.61
CA ARG A 110 -11.74 -2.57 -16.01
C ARG A 110 -12.02 -3.67 -17.02
N PHE A 111 -11.35 -4.80 -16.88
CA PHE A 111 -11.57 -6.01 -17.68
C PHE A 111 -11.65 -7.24 -16.77
N GLU A 112 -11.92 -8.43 -17.34
CA GLU A 112 -12.29 -9.63 -16.56
C GLU A 112 -11.29 -9.96 -15.43
N ASN A 113 -10.00 -9.74 -15.68
CA ASN A 113 -8.92 -10.05 -14.74
C ASN A 113 -7.92 -8.89 -14.60
N GLY A 114 -8.38 -7.63 -14.63
CA GLY A 114 -7.48 -6.50 -14.43
C GLY A 114 -8.05 -5.11 -14.65
N LEU A 115 -7.13 -4.14 -14.70
CA LEU A 115 -7.40 -2.71 -14.83
C LEU A 115 -6.57 -2.09 -15.96
N LEU A 116 -7.16 -1.10 -16.63
CA LEU A 116 -6.49 -0.21 -17.56
C LEU A 116 -6.52 1.21 -16.98
N TYR A 117 -5.37 1.86 -16.87
CA TYR A 117 -5.25 3.20 -16.29
C TYR A 117 -4.13 4.00 -16.93
N LYS A 118 -4.12 5.31 -16.70
CA LYS A 118 -3.12 6.20 -17.32
C LYS A 118 -1.72 5.96 -16.72
N PHE A 119 -0.70 6.02 -17.56
CA PHE A 119 0.70 6.01 -17.12
C PHE A 119 1.03 7.27 -16.28
N ILE A 120 1.88 7.09 -15.26
CA ILE A 120 2.47 8.18 -14.47
C ILE A 120 3.93 8.28 -14.89
N GLU A 121 4.34 9.48 -15.31
CA GLU A 121 5.74 9.76 -15.62
C GLU A 121 6.54 9.91 -14.32
N GLY A 122 7.75 9.36 -14.29
CA GLY A 122 8.65 9.47 -13.15
C GLY A 122 9.59 8.29 -13.01
N SER A 123 10.36 8.32 -11.92
CA SER A 123 11.29 7.25 -11.57
C SER A 123 10.78 6.48 -10.36
N VAL A 124 10.66 5.15 -10.49
CA VAL A 124 10.31 4.28 -9.37
C VAL A 124 11.47 4.25 -8.37
N CYS A 125 11.17 4.46 -7.09
CA CYS A 125 12.17 4.42 -6.03
C CYS A 125 12.72 3.00 -5.82
N SER A 126 14.01 2.93 -5.51
CA SER A 126 14.64 1.75 -4.90
C SER A 126 14.73 1.91 -3.37
N PRO A 127 14.99 0.85 -2.58
CA PRO A 127 15.13 0.99 -1.12
C PRO A 127 16.15 2.06 -0.69
N PRO A 128 17.32 2.20 -1.35
CA PRO A 128 18.23 3.31 -1.08
C PRO A 128 17.61 4.70 -1.24
N ASP A 129 16.70 4.90 -2.18
CA ASP A 129 16.09 6.22 -2.43
C ASP A 129 15.23 6.69 -1.27
N LEU A 130 14.60 5.78 -0.52
CA LEU A 130 13.78 6.12 0.64
C LEU A 130 14.58 6.80 1.77
N ARG A 131 15.91 6.66 1.77
CA ARG A 131 16.80 7.28 2.76
C ARG A 131 17.23 8.70 2.38
N ARG A 132 17.00 9.11 1.13
CA ARG A 132 17.36 10.45 0.65
C ARG A 132 16.40 11.48 1.24
N GLN A 133 16.96 12.57 1.76
CA GLN A 133 16.20 13.56 2.52
C GLN A 133 15.04 14.17 1.74
N GLU A 134 15.32 14.54 0.50
CA GLU A 134 14.35 15.10 -0.43
C GLU A 134 13.20 14.12 -0.75
N VAL A 135 13.49 12.81 -0.79
CA VAL A 135 12.51 11.75 -1.11
C VAL A 135 11.62 11.46 0.10
N TRP A 136 12.20 11.17 1.27
CA TRP A 136 11.35 10.85 2.44
C TRP A 136 10.50 12.03 2.87
N ARG A 137 10.96 13.28 2.66
CA ARG A 137 10.14 14.48 2.88
C ARG A 137 8.96 14.53 1.91
N GLY A 138 9.19 14.20 0.63
CA GLY A 138 8.14 14.07 -0.38
C GLY A 138 7.10 13.02 0.02
N VAL A 139 7.56 11.85 0.45
CA VAL A 139 6.71 10.76 0.95
C VAL A 139 5.91 11.19 2.18
N ALA A 140 6.55 11.81 3.17
CA ALA A 140 5.87 12.30 4.38
C ALA A 140 4.77 13.31 4.04
N ARG A 141 5.04 14.25 3.12
CA ARG A 141 4.06 15.22 2.64
C ARG A 141 2.89 14.56 1.95
N ARG A 142 3.15 13.66 1.00
CA ARG A 142 2.12 12.98 0.22
C ARG A 142 1.25 12.06 1.10
N LEU A 143 1.86 11.37 2.06
CA LEU A 143 1.14 10.54 3.02
C LEU A 143 0.28 11.38 3.97
N GLY A 144 0.78 12.54 4.42
CA GLY A 144 -0.01 13.50 5.20
C GLY A 144 -1.24 13.99 4.45
N GLN A 145 -1.10 14.31 3.17
CA GLN A 145 -2.22 14.68 2.29
C GLN A 145 -3.24 13.55 2.14
N TRP A 146 -2.78 12.32 1.88
CA TRP A 146 -3.65 11.13 1.79
C TRP A 146 -4.51 10.99 3.04
N HIS A 147 -3.87 10.94 4.21
CA HIS A 147 -4.56 10.68 5.47
C HIS A 147 -5.49 11.82 5.89
N ALA A 148 -5.23 13.06 5.44
CA ALA A 148 -6.08 14.22 5.73
C ALA A 148 -7.31 14.32 4.81
N THR A 149 -7.20 13.86 3.56
CA THR A 149 -8.18 14.19 2.51
C THR A 149 -9.07 13.02 2.09
N LEU A 150 -8.63 11.78 2.32
CA LEU A 150 -9.34 10.59 1.85
C LEU A 150 -10.29 10.02 2.93
N PRO A 151 -11.60 9.93 2.66
CA PRO A 151 -12.56 9.36 3.59
C PRO A 151 -12.49 7.83 3.64
N ILE A 152 -12.46 7.26 4.85
CA ILE A 152 -12.45 5.79 5.05
C ILE A 152 -13.75 5.11 4.60
N SER A 153 -14.87 5.85 4.47
CA SER A 153 -16.18 5.31 4.07
C SER A 153 -16.16 4.61 2.70
N TYR A 154 -15.22 4.97 1.82
CA TYR A 154 -15.05 4.34 0.52
C TYR A 154 -14.35 2.98 0.57
N LEU A 155 -13.60 2.71 1.64
CA LEU A 155 -12.95 1.41 1.88
C LEU A 155 -13.86 0.46 2.66
N ILE A 156 -14.78 1.01 3.44
CA ILE A 156 -15.76 0.26 4.21
C ILE A 156 -16.78 -0.31 3.23
N THR A 157 -16.98 -1.62 3.29
CA THR A 157 -18.19 -2.22 2.71
C THR A 157 -19.30 -2.02 3.73
N GLU A 158 -20.17 -1.03 3.53
CA GLU A 158 -21.50 -1.14 4.12
C GLU A 158 -22.12 -2.41 3.51
N ILE A 159 -22.34 -3.44 4.33
CA ILE A 159 -23.25 -4.52 3.95
C ILE A 159 -24.59 -3.81 3.75
N PRO A 160 -25.20 -3.83 2.55
CA PRO A 160 -26.52 -3.26 2.37
C PRO A 160 -27.44 -3.89 3.42
N SER A 161 -28.11 -3.06 4.22
CA SER A 161 -29.16 -3.53 5.10
C SER A 161 -30.30 -4.07 4.24
N ASP A 162 -30.43 -5.39 4.16
CA ASP A 162 -31.58 -6.04 3.54
C ASP A 162 -32.83 -5.78 4.40
N ASP A 163 -33.65 -4.77 4.06
CA ASP A 163 -35.13 -4.81 4.01
C ASP A 163 -35.71 -3.41 3.68
N PRO A 164 -36.95 -3.23 3.13
CA PRO A 164 -38.01 -4.22 2.88
C PRO A 164 -38.83 -3.95 1.60
N SER A 165 -38.51 -4.58 0.47
CA SER A 165 -39.50 -4.60 -0.64
C SER A 165 -39.46 -5.79 -1.58
N ALA A 166 -38.68 -6.85 -1.32
CA ALA A 166 -38.64 -8.01 -2.20
C ALA A 166 -39.16 -9.25 -1.47
N ALA A 167 -40.49 -9.38 -1.50
CA ALA A 167 -41.17 -10.61 -1.19
C ALA A 167 -40.71 -11.74 -2.13
N ALA A 168 -40.44 -12.90 -1.53
CA ALA A 168 -40.47 -14.24 -2.10
C ALA A 168 -39.56 -14.49 -3.33
N VAL A 169 -38.47 -15.25 -3.12
CA VAL A 169 -38.27 -16.63 -3.63
C VAL A 169 -36.80 -17.06 -3.40
N ASP A 170 -36.67 -18.20 -2.73
CA ASP A 170 -35.49 -19.10 -2.57
C ASP A 170 -34.36 -18.76 -1.58
N ASP A 171 -34.69 -18.88 -0.29
CA ASP A 171 -33.82 -18.80 0.90
C ASP A 171 -33.01 -20.09 1.17
N ARG A 172 -32.08 -20.46 0.28
CA ARG A 172 -31.08 -21.53 0.58
C ARG A 172 -29.64 -21.22 0.22
N LEU A 173 -29.37 -20.16 -0.55
CA LEU A 173 -27.99 -19.81 -0.94
C LEU A 173 -27.34 -18.73 -0.05
N HIS A 174 -28.10 -18.01 0.76
CA HIS A 174 -27.61 -16.85 1.53
C HIS A 174 -27.28 -17.13 3.00
N ARG A 175 -27.60 -18.33 3.51
CA ARG A 175 -27.26 -18.76 4.89
C ARG A 175 -25.85 -19.33 5.04
N ARG A 176 -24.94 -18.89 4.18
CA ARG A 176 -23.54 -19.33 4.12
C ARG A 176 -22.56 -18.17 4.00
N LYS A 177 -22.97 -16.94 4.39
CA LYS A 177 -22.01 -15.95 4.90
C LYS A 177 -21.30 -16.65 6.07
N SER A 178 -20.09 -17.05 5.77
CA SER A 178 -19.30 -18.05 6.48
C SER A 178 -19.03 -17.61 7.92
N SER A 179 -19.07 -18.54 8.87
CA SER A 179 -18.70 -18.36 10.28
C SER A 179 -17.37 -17.60 10.51
N TRP A 180 -16.46 -17.56 9.52
CA TRP A 180 -15.23 -16.76 9.63
C TRP A 180 -15.42 -15.26 9.41
N LEU A 181 -16.45 -14.81 8.66
CA LEU A 181 -16.80 -13.39 8.53
C LEU A 181 -17.28 -12.87 9.88
N GLU A 182 -18.16 -13.63 10.55
CA GLU A 182 -18.58 -13.32 11.93
C GLU A 182 -17.40 -13.27 12.90
N ALA A 183 -16.42 -14.19 12.78
CA ALA A 183 -15.22 -14.16 13.61
C ALA A 183 -14.28 -12.99 13.28
N ALA A 184 -14.19 -12.58 12.00
CA ALA A 184 -13.39 -11.44 11.56
C ALA A 184 -13.99 -10.11 12.00
N ASP A 185 -15.31 -9.95 11.85
CA ASP A 185 -16.01 -8.71 12.22
C ASP A 185 -16.06 -8.51 13.74
N ASN A 186 -16.00 -9.60 14.52
CA ASN A 186 -16.06 -9.52 15.98
C ASN A 186 -14.72 -9.23 16.67
N ILE A 187 -13.57 -9.17 15.97
CA ILE A 187 -12.30 -8.89 16.65
C ILE A 187 -12.19 -7.41 17.09
N THR A 188 -12.84 -6.51 16.36
CA THR A 188 -12.94 -5.08 16.68
C THR A 188 -14.38 -4.61 16.43
N PRO A 189 -15.34 -4.97 17.31
CA PRO A 189 -16.77 -4.77 17.04
C PRO A 189 -17.16 -3.28 16.95
N ASP A 190 -16.40 -2.40 17.60
CA ASP A 190 -16.66 -0.95 17.61
C ASP A 190 -15.92 -0.19 16.49
N GLN A 191 -15.25 -0.90 15.58
CA GLN A 191 -14.50 -0.30 14.47
C GLN A 191 -15.09 -0.68 13.11
N PRO A 192 -14.99 0.21 12.10
CA PRO A 192 -15.41 -0.13 10.75
C PRO A 192 -14.65 -1.33 10.17
N SER A 193 -15.34 -2.16 9.37
CA SER A 193 -14.77 -3.33 8.67
C SER A 193 -14.89 -3.16 7.15
N PRO A 194 -13.88 -3.53 6.35
CA PRO A 194 -12.58 -4.05 6.77
C PRO A 194 -11.71 -2.97 7.43
N ASN A 195 -10.72 -3.41 8.21
CA ASN A 195 -9.63 -2.59 8.77
C ASN A 195 -8.35 -3.45 8.92
N LEU A 196 -7.25 -2.86 9.37
CA LEU A 196 -5.99 -3.56 9.63
C LEU A 196 -6.16 -4.90 10.38
N TRP A 197 -6.92 -4.90 11.47
CA TRP A 197 -7.13 -6.05 12.34
C TRP A 197 -7.96 -7.13 11.67
N THR A 198 -9.07 -6.75 11.04
CA THR A 198 -9.95 -7.72 10.34
C THR A 198 -9.28 -8.31 9.10
N VAL A 199 -8.39 -7.56 8.44
CA VAL A 199 -7.53 -8.07 7.36
C VAL A 199 -6.57 -9.14 7.88
N MET A 200 -5.82 -8.86 8.96
CA MET A 200 -4.94 -9.88 9.57
C MET A 200 -5.72 -11.10 10.05
N GLN A 201 -6.93 -10.90 10.59
CA GLN A 201 -7.82 -11.97 11.00
C GLN A 201 -8.23 -12.85 9.81
N LYS A 202 -8.62 -12.25 8.67
CA LYS A 202 -8.92 -12.97 7.42
C LYS A 202 -7.72 -13.78 6.94
N TRP A 203 -6.52 -13.21 7.00
CA TRP A 203 -5.29 -13.88 6.59
C TRP A 203 -4.95 -15.07 7.50
N ILE A 204 -4.99 -14.91 8.83
CA ILE A 204 -4.78 -16.02 9.77
C ILE A 204 -5.78 -17.16 9.54
N HIS A 205 -7.04 -16.84 9.24
CA HIS A 205 -8.03 -17.87 8.88
C HIS A 205 -7.65 -18.63 7.61
N SER A 206 -7.03 -17.96 6.64
CA SER A 206 -6.60 -18.53 5.36
C SER A 206 -5.29 -19.33 5.46
N LEU A 207 -4.60 -19.30 6.61
CA LEU A 207 -3.38 -20.07 6.80
C LEU A 207 -3.61 -21.59 6.66
N PRO A 208 -2.59 -22.33 6.19
CA PRO A 208 -2.59 -23.78 6.15
C PRO A 208 -2.89 -24.39 7.52
N HIS A 209 -3.53 -25.56 7.54
CA HIS A 209 -3.92 -26.27 8.76
C HIS A 209 -3.98 -27.79 8.57
N GLY A 210 -3.24 -28.33 7.60
CA GLY A 210 -3.24 -29.76 7.26
C GLY A 210 -2.45 -30.61 8.26
N SER A 211 -1.38 -30.05 8.82
CA SER A 211 -0.54 -30.69 9.85
C SER A 211 -0.77 -30.10 11.24
N ASP A 212 -0.36 -30.83 12.29
CA ASP A 212 -0.43 -30.34 13.67
C ASP A 212 0.48 -29.14 13.92
N ALA A 213 1.62 -29.06 13.22
CA ALA A 213 2.51 -27.91 13.27
C ALA A 213 1.82 -26.65 12.69
N GLU A 214 1.14 -26.78 11.55
CA GLU A 214 0.37 -25.69 10.93
C GLU A 214 -0.80 -25.24 11.82
N LYS A 215 -1.56 -26.18 12.40
CA LYS A 215 -2.63 -25.86 13.35
C LYS A 215 -2.10 -25.12 14.57
N LYS A 216 -0.99 -25.57 15.14
CA LYS A 216 -0.34 -24.91 16.29
C LYS A 216 0.11 -23.50 15.93
N ARG A 217 0.78 -23.33 14.78
CA ARG A 217 1.22 -22.01 14.30
C ARG A 217 0.06 -21.06 14.09
N LYS A 218 -1.02 -21.50 13.45
CA LYS A 218 -2.25 -20.72 13.26
C LYS A 218 -2.87 -20.31 14.61
N ALA A 219 -2.95 -21.23 15.58
CA ALA A 219 -3.46 -20.94 16.91
C ALA A 219 -2.58 -19.92 17.67
N THR A 220 -1.26 -20.02 17.54
CA THR A 220 -0.33 -19.02 18.11
C THR A 220 -0.58 -17.64 17.49
N LEU A 221 -0.57 -17.53 16.16
CA LEU A 221 -0.81 -16.24 15.48
C LEU A 221 -2.19 -15.66 15.82
N GLN A 222 -3.21 -16.50 16.00
CA GLN A 222 -4.52 -16.06 16.46
C GLN A 222 -4.47 -15.40 17.86
N GLN A 223 -3.74 -16.01 18.81
CA GLN A 223 -3.57 -15.44 20.15
C GLN A 223 -2.80 -14.12 20.11
N GLU A 224 -1.79 -14.04 19.25
CA GLU A 224 -1.00 -12.83 19.06
C GLU A 224 -1.80 -11.68 18.45
N LEU A 225 -2.69 -11.97 17.50
CA LEU A 225 -3.59 -10.96 16.96
C LEU A 225 -4.54 -10.43 18.03
N ILE A 226 -5.12 -11.30 18.87
CA ILE A 226 -5.98 -10.88 19.99
C ILE A 226 -5.20 -9.97 20.95
N TRP A 227 -3.97 -10.34 21.29
CA TRP A 227 -3.09 -9.53 22.13
C TRP A 227 -2.80 -8.16 21.50
N LEU A 228 -2.44 -8.12 20.21
CA LEU A 228 -2.22 -6.88 19.46
C LEU A 228 -3.46 -5.97 19.49
N VAL A 229 -4.64 -6.52 19.20
CA VAL A 229 -5.90 -5.76 19.20
C VAL A 229 -6.19 -5.18 20.58
N SER A 230 -6.06 -5.98 21.64
CA SER A 230 -6.27 -5.51 23.01
C SER A 230 -5.34 -4.36 23.41
N ARG A 231 -4.16 -4.29 22.79
CA ARG A 231 -3.13 -3.30 23.09
C ARG A 231 -3.26 -2.04 22.25
N LEU A 232 -3.52 -2.20 20.95
CA LEU A 232 -3.31 -1.16 19.95
C LEU A 232 -4.58 -0.72 19.21
N SER A 233 -5.72 -1.42 19.39
CA SER A 233 -6.96 -1.01 18.69
C SER A 233 -7.50 0.33 19.18
N SER A 234 -7.25 0.70 20.44
CA SER A 234 -7.68 1.96 21.05
C SER A 234 -6.68 3.10 20.91
N THR A 235 -5.65 2.97 20.05
CA THR A 235 -4.70 4.03 19.78
C THR A 235 -5.43 5.31 19.32
N PRO A 236 -5.18 6.48 19.95
CA PRO A 236 -5.93 7.70 19.66
C PRO A 236 -5.83 8.16 18.21
N GLY A 237 -4.65 8.02 17.59
CA GLY A 237 -4.42 8.38 16.20
C GLY A 237 -4.30 9.89 15.95
N ILE A 238 -4.24 10.25 14.67
CA ILE A 238 -3.96 11.62 14.20
C ILE A 238 -5.22 12.51 14.14
N SER A 239 -6.41 11.91 14.07
CA SER A 239 -7.69 12.61 13.88
C SER A 239 -8.71 12.21 14.95
N ALA A 240 -9.91 12.78 14.92
CA ALA A 240 -11.02 12.34 15.78
C ALA A 240 -11.44 10.90 15.49
N ASN A 241 -11.25 10.42 14.27
CA ASN A 241 -11.32 9.01 13.93
C ASN A 241 -9.91 8.39 14.08
N PRO A 242 -9.75 7.33 14.88
CA PRO A 242 -8.44 6.69 15.06
C PRO A 242 -7.93 6.01 13.79
N LEU A 243 -8.81 5.71 12.83
CA LEU A 243 -8.45 5.11 11.55
C LEU A 243 -8.47 6.16 10.43
N VAL A 244 -7.49 6.06 9.53
CA VAL A 244 -7.41 6.86 8.30
C VAL A 244 -7.34 5.93 7.08
N PHE A 245 -7.52 6.48 5.88
CA PHE A 245 -7.34 5.75 4.64
C PHE A 245 -5.84 5.50 4.44
N CYS A 246 -5.35 4.31 4.78
CA CYS A 246 -3.93 3.96 4.69
C CYS A 246 -3.60 3.23 3.40
N HIS A 247 -2.36 3.36 2.94
CA HIS A 247 -1.81 2.56 1.83
C HIS A 247 -1.59 1.10 2.26
N CYS A 248 -1.07 0.90 3.47
CA CYS A 248 -0.72 -0.39 4.07
C CYS A 248 0.41 -1.17 3.37
N ASP A 249 0.97 -0.67 2.27
CA ASP A 249 2.01 -1.33 1.48
C ASP A 249 2.95 -0.31 0.80
N LEU A 250 3.37 0.71 1.53
CA LEU A 250 4.18 1.80 0.98
C LEU A 250 5.68 1.43 0.89
N LEU A 251 5.99 0.38 0.14
CA LEU A 251 7.35 -0.02 -0.20
C LEU A 251 7.96 0.87 -1.29
N SER A 252 9.28 0.81 -1.48
CA SER A 252 10.00 1.69 -2.43
C SER A 252 9.44 1.62 -3.86
N GLY A 253 9.14 0.42 -4.35
CA GLY A 253 8.51 0.19 -5.66
C GLY A 253 7.13 0.84 -5.85
N ASN A 254 6.47 1.25 -4.76
CA ASN A 254 5.16 1.91 -4.77
C ASN A 254 5.27 3.45 -4.65
N VAL A 255 6.48 3.99 -4.73
CA VAL A 255 6.76 5.43 -4.74
C VAL A 255 7.39 5.82 -6.07
N ILE A 256 6.75 6.72 -6.80
CA ILE A 256 7.28 7.32 -8.03
C ILE A 256 7.72 8.74 -7.73
N VAL A 257 8.99 9.06 -7.98
CA VAL A 257 9.48 10.45 -7.96
C VAL A 257 9.12 11.10 -9.30
N GLU A 258 8.35 12.19 -9.23
CA GLU A 258 7.95 12.95 -10.42
C GLU A 258 9.16 13.63 -11.08
N PRO A 259 9.17 13.79 -12.41
CA PRO A 259 10.21 14.54 -13.11
C PRO A 259 10.28 15.97 -12.58
N GLN A 260 11.47 16.42 -12.17
CA GLN A 260 11.69 17.82 -11.83
C GLN A 260 11.68 18.66 -13.12
N PRO A 261 10.99 19.80 -13.16
CA PRO A 261 11.09 20.70 -14.30
C PRO A 261 12.56 21.08 -14.46
N SER A 262 13.12 20.85 -15.65
CA SER A 262 14.46 21.27 -16.00
C SER A 262 14.54 22.80 -15.97
N THR A 263 14.83 23.36 -14.80
CA THR A 263 15.42 24.69 -14.75
C THR A 263 16.73 24.56 -15.53
N GLY A 264 16.89 25.34 -16.60
CA GLY A 264 18.03 25.27 -17.52
C GLY A 264 19.38 25.65 -16.90
N GLU A 265 19.53 25.55 -15.59
CA GLU A 265 20.75 25.77 -14.85
C GLU A 265 21.35 24.39 -14.52
N SER A 266 22.37 24.01 -15.27
CA SER A 266 23.24 22.91 -14.86
C SER A 266 23.74 23.18 -13.44
N PRO A 267 23.63 22.23 -12.49
CA PRO A 267 24.29 22.39 -11.21
C PRO A 267 25.79 22.38 -11.51
N ALA A 268 26.39 23.56 -11.46
CA ALA A 268 27.83 23.71 -11.58
C ALA A 268 28.45 22.82 -10.52
N SER A 269 29.29 21.89 -10.97
CA SER A 269 30.18 21.12 -10.12
C SER A 269 31.14 22.08 -9.42
N THR A 270 30.78 22.55 -8.23
CA THR A 270 31.74 23.15 -7.30
C THR A 270 31.60 22.45 -5.97
N ALA A 271 32.68 21.74 -5.65
CA ALA A 271 32.96 21.18 -4.35
C ALA A 271 32.86 22.23 -3.24
N GLU A 272 32.60 21.73 -2.03
CA GLU A 272 32.72 22.41 -0.74
C GLU A 272 31.72 23.55 -0.47
N SER A 273 30.59 23.19 0.13
CA SER A 273 29.93 24.11 1.06
C SER A 273 29.33 23.36 2.24
N ASN A 274 29.69 23.81 3.44
CA ASN A 274 29.06 23.49 4.71
C ASN A 274 27.62 24.05 4.71
N ALA A 275 26.73 23.44 3.94
CA ALA A 275 25.31 23.71 4.03
C ALA A 275 24.78 22.99 5.27
N THR A 276 24.27 23.76 6.23
CA THR A 276 23.36 23.24 7.25
C THR A 276 22.25 22.45 6.54
N ASP A 277 22.05 21.22 6.98
CA ASP A 277 21.24 20.10 6.46
C ASP A 277 19.73 20.36 6.26
N SER A 278 19.31 21.63 6.12
CA SER A 278 17.91 22.07 6.11
C SER A 278 17.39 22.56 4.75
N SER A 279 18.16 22.45 3.66
CA SER A 279 17.87 23.14 2.40
C SER A 279 17.61 22.26 1.18
N LEU A 280 17.56 20.94 1.29
CA LEU A 280 17.07 20.11 0.19
C LEU A 280 15.54 20.19 0.13
N GLU A 281 15.03 20.78 -0.93
CA GLU A 281 13.61 20.86 -1.21
C GLU A 281 13.04 19.46 -1.44
N ALA A 282 11.87 19.16 -0.85
CA ALA A 282 11.24 17.86 -1.00
C ALA A 282 10.81 17.65 -2.46
N VAL A 283 11.11 16.48 -3.02
CA VAL A 283 10.62 16.13 -4.36
C VAL A 283 9.12 15.82 -4.31
N SER A 284 8.41 16.04 -5.43
CA SER A 284 7.05 15.52 -5.57
C SER A 284 7.11 14.02 -5.82
N VAL A 285 6.25 13.28 -5.14
CA VAL A 285 6.12 11.83 -5.29
C VAL A 285 4.67 11.44 -5.45
N ASP A 286 4.41 10.48 -6.33
CA ASP A 286 3.13 9.78 -6.43
C ASP A 286 3.23 8.40 -5.77
N PHE A 287 2.14 7.98 -5.14
CA PHE A 287 2.00 6.60 -4.68
C PHE A 287 1.26 5.79 -5.73
N ILE A 288 1.55 4.50 -5.82
CA ILE A 288 0.87 3.56 -6.72
C ILE A 288 0.58 2.26 -5.99
N ASP A 289 -0.21 1.40 -6.62
CA ASP A 289 -0.52 0.06 -6.12
C ASP A 289 -1.30 0.00 -4.79
N TYR A 290 -2.60 0.27 -4.89
CA TYR A 290 -3.50 0.44 -3.74
C TYR A 290 -4.21 -0.85 -3.30
N GLU A 291 -3.69 -2.03 -3.66
CA GLU A 291 -4.40 -3.30 -3.49
C GLU A 291 -4.59 -3.70 -2.01
N TYR A 292 -3.71 -3.22 -1.13
CA TYR A 292 -3.78 -3.40 0.32
C TYR A 292 -4.45 -2.25 1.08
N ALA A 293 -4.88 -1.19 0.39
CA ALA A 293 -5.48 -0.03 1.03
C ALA A 293 -6.69 -0.43 1.89
N THR A 294 -6.64 -0.05 3.17
CA THR A 294 -7.66 -0.38 4.17
C THR A 294 -7.63 0.66 5.30
N PRO A 295 -8.74 0.89 6.02
CA PRO A 295 -8.72 1.72 7.22
C PRO A 295 -7.73 1.16 8.25
N ALA A 296 -6.77 1.98 8.67
CA ALA A 296 -5.79 1.59 9.68
C ALA A 296 -5.33 2.81 10.50
N PRO A 297 -4.71 2.61 11.67
CA PRO A 297 -4.03 3.71 12.36
C PRO A 297 -2.91 4.28 11.49
N ALA A 298 -2.77 5.61 11.43
CA ALA A 298 -1.67 6.26 10.70
C ALA A 298 -0.29 5.77 11.19
N ALA A 299 -0.19 5.45 12.48
CA ALA A 299 1.01 4.87 13.08
C ALA A 299 1.42 3.53 12.43
N PHE A 300 0.46 2.68 12.04
CA PHE A 300 0.75 1.46 11.32
C PHE A 300 1.36 1.78 9.96
N ASP A 301 0.73 2.63 9.15
CA ASP A 301 1.19 2.90 7.78
C ASP A 301 2.59 3.53 7.75
N ILE A 302 2.87 4.45 8.68
CA ILE A 302 4.19 5.06 8.85
C ILE A 302 5.22 4.03 9.35
N SER A 303 4.88 3.23 10.36
CA SER A 303 5.79 2.19 10.85
C SER A 303 6.09 1.12 9.79
N ASN A 304 5.10 0.80 8.95
CA ASN A 304 5.24 -0.08 7.81
C ASN A 304 6.18 0.52 6.78
N HIS A 305 5.96 1.77 6.37
CA HIS A 305 6.86 2.46 5.45
C HIS A 305 8.32 2.49 5.96
N PHE A 306 8.54 2.73 7.26
CA PHE A 306 9.88 2.67 7.84
C PHE A 306 10.51 1.27 7.77
N ALA A 307 9.72 0.19 7.90
CA ALA A 307 10.22 -1.17 7.74
C ALA A 307 10.69 -1.44 6.30
N GLU A 308 10.08 -0.78 5.31
CA GLU A 308 10.41 -0.94 3.89
C GLU A 308 11.72 -0.25 3.46
N TRP A 309 12.36 0.53 4.34
CA TRP A 309 13.70 1.08 4.08
C TRP A 309 14.78 -0.02 3.96
N GLY A 310 14.53 -1.19 4.57
CA GLY A 310 15.39 -2.37 4.45
C GLY A 310 15.17 -3.21 3.19
N GLY A 311 14.13 -2.92 2.41
CA GLY A 311 13.73 -3.70 1.23
C GLY A 311 13.41 -5.17 1.54
N PHE A 312 13.28 -5.99 0.49
CA PHE A 312 12.97 -7.42 0.62
C PHE A 312 14.08 -8.23 1.31
N ASP A 313 15.32 -7.73 1.32
CA ASP A 313 16.45 -8.34 2.03
C ASP A 313 16.37 -8.12 3.55
N CYS A 314 15.44 -7.28 4.01
CA CYS A 314 15.29 -6.90 5.41
C CYS A 314 16.60 -6.38 6.03
N ASP A 315 17.33 -5.52 5.30
CA ASP A 315 18.56 -4.93 5.83
C ASP A 315 18.25 -3.93 6.94
N PHE A 316 18.33 -4.41 8.18
CA PHE A 316 18.02 -3.62 9.37
C PHE A 316 18.98 -2.45 9.61
N ASN A 317 20.14 -2.40 8.97
CA ASN A 317 21.01 -1.21 9.04
C ASN A 317 20.40 -0.01 8.33
N CYS A 318 19.51 -0.26 7.36
CA CYS A 318 18.89 0.77 6.56
C CYS A 318 17.68 1.43 7.22
N LEU A 319 17.20 0.91 8.37
CA LEU A 319 16.05 1.50 9.06
C LEU A 319 16.34 2.92 9.57
N PRO A 320 15.33 3.81 9.61
CA PRO A 320 15.51 5.17 10.08
C PRO A 320 15.80 5.22 11.58
N THR A 321 16.75 6.06 11.95
CA THR A 321 17.10 6.43 13.33
C THR A 321 15.98 7.23 14.01
N ARG A 322 16.12 7.50 15.32
CA ARG A 322 15.14 8.30 16.06
C ARG A 322 14.99 9.71 15.51
N SER A 323 16.09 10.37 15.14
CA SER A 323 16.09 11.71 14.52
C SER A 323 15.35 11.71 13.18
N GLU A 324 15.71 10.79 12.26
CA GLU A 324 15.04 10.66 10.97
C GLU A 324 13.53 10.40 11.11
N ARG A 325 13.13 9.50 12.02
CA ARG A 325 11.70 9.25 12.28
C ARG A 325 10.97 10.46 12.85
N ARG A 326 11.62 11.23 13.75
CA ARG A 326 11.04 12.47 14.30
C ARG A 326 10.81 13.50 13.21
N ASP A 327 11.79 13.68 12.32
CA ASP A 327 11.71 14.68 11.27
C ASP A 327 10.71 14.29 10.18
N PHE A 328 10.66 13.01 9.79
CA PHE A 328 9.60 12.47 8.93
C PHE A 328 8.21 12.75 9.52
N ILE A 329 8.01 12.44 10.81
CA ILE A 329 6.71 12.59 11.46
C ILE A 329 6.31 14.07 11.57
N ARG A 330 7.25 14.98 11.85
CA ARG A 330 6.96 16.44 11.85
C ARG A 330 6.55 16.94 10.47
N GLU A 331 7.25 16.52 9.42
CA GLU A 331 6.92 16.89 8.04
C GLU A 331 5.53 16.32 7.65
N TYR A 332 5.25 15.07 8.03
CA TYR A 332 3.96 14.42 7.85
C TYR A 332 2.83 15.17 8.57
N VAL A 333 2.97 15.50 9.86
CA VAL A 333 1.90 16.18 10.63
C VAL A 333 1.69 17.61 10.11
N SER A 334 2.76 18.29 9.70
CA SER A 334 2.65 19.62 9.07
C SER A 334 1.86 19.56 7.76
N SER A 335 2.15 18.59 6.90
CA SER A 335 1.38 18.36 5.66
C SER A 335 -0.05 17.94 5.94
N TYR A 336 -0.27 17.03 6.89
CA TYR A 336 -1.62 16.63 7.30
C TYR A 336 -2.44 17.84 7.72
N SER A 337 -1.89 18.68 8.59
CA SER A 337 -2.49 19.93 9.05
C SER A 337 -2.83 20.88 7.89
N SER A 338 -1.92 21.08 6.93
CA SER A 338 -2.16 22.01 5.81
C SER A 338 -3.28 21.57 4.87
N HIS A 339 -3.63 20.28 4.87
CA HIS A 339 -4.68 19.71 4.04
C HIS A 339 -6.02 19.55 4.77
N LEU A 340 -6.09 19.87 6.07
CA LEU A 340 -7.36 19.94 6.80
C LEU A 340 -8.19 21.15 6.34
N PRO A 341 -9.54 21.09 6.46
CA PRO A 341 -10.39 22.26 6.22
C PRO A 341 -10.02 23.47 7.09
N GLN A 342 -9.50 23.21 8.29
CA GLN A 342 -8.93 24.21 9.19
C GLN A 342 -7.58 23.68 9.67
N PRO A 343 -6.46 24.30 9.26
CA PRO A 343 -5.13 23.91 9.73
C PRO A 343 -5.00 24.04 11.24
N LEU A 344 -4.24 23.12 11.83
CA LEU A 344 -3.92 23.11 13.25
C LEU A 344 -2.96 24.26 13.60
N PRO A 345 -3.10 24.89 14.78
CA PRO A 345 -2.08 25.76 15.35
C PRO A 345 -0.73 25.04 15.52
N GLN A 346 0.38 25.78 15.46
CA GLN A 346 1.72 25.19 15.57
C GLN A 346 1.94 24.36 16.85
N ALA A 347 1.42 24.83 17.99
CA ALA A 347 1.54 24.09 19.25
C ALA A 347 0.84 22.72 19.19
N ASP A 348 -0.27 22.62 18.46
CA ASP A 348 -1.00 21.37 18.28
C ASP A 348 -0.29 20.45 17.27
N ILE A 349 0.37 21.01 16.24
CA ILE A 349 1.23 20.27 15.31
C ILE A 349 2.36 19.58 16.08
N ASP A 350 3.08 20.32 16.94
CA ASP A 350 4.19 19.78 17.71
C ASP A 350 3.71 18.69 18.70
N ALA A 351 2.61 18.95 19.40
CA ALA A 351 2.02 17.98 20.32
C ALA A 351 1.56 16.71 19.59
N LYS A 352 0.95 16.84 18.40
CA LYS A 352 0.52 15.71 17.57
C LYS A 352 1.69 14.94 16.98
N ALA A 353 2.76 15.62 16.57
CA ALA A 353 3.98 14.95 16.11
C ALA A 353 4.61 14.11 17.23
N GLU A 354 4.69 14.63 18.46
CA GLU A 354 5.23 13.85 19.60
C GLU A 354 4.29 12.71 20.03
N GLN A 355 2.96 12.88 19.92
CA GLN A 355 2.01 11.79 20.14
C GLN A 355 2.21 10.69 19.09
N LEU A 356 2.15 11.04 17.80
CA LEU A 356 2.28 10.10 16.70
C LEU A 356 3.65 9.40 16.70
N TYR A 357 4.72 10.08 17.11
CA TYR A 357 6.03 9.46 17.32
C TYR A 357 5.99 8.29 18.31
N ARG A 358 5.27 8.43 19.43
CA ARG A 358 5.09 7.35 20.41
C ARG A 358 4.22 6.23 19.85
N GLU A 359 3.14 6.58 19.15
CA GLU A 359 2.27 5.59 18.52
C GLU A 359 3.02 4.78 17.45
N VAL A 360 3.84 5.42 16.60
CA VAL A 360 4.68 4.72 15.62
C VAL A 360 5.67 3.78 16.31
N ASP A 361 6.23 4.16 17.46
CA ASP A 361 7.08 3.28 18.27
C ASP A 361 6.32 2.06 18.80
N ASP A 362 5.08 2.25 19.26
CA ASP A 362 4.17 1.18 19.70
C ASP A 362 3.76 0.24 18.56
N PHE A 363 3.76 0.68 17.30
CA PHE A 363 3.43 -0.14 16.13
C PHE A 363 4.63 -0.79 15.46
N ARG A 364 5.88 -0.49 15.88
CA ARG A 364 7.09 -0.86 15.11
C ARG A 364 7.27 -2.35 14.82
N GLY A 365 6.69 -3.26 15.60
CA GLY A 365 6.75 -4.71 15.32
C GLY A 365 5.55 -5.26 14.56
N VAL A 366 4.49 -4.47 14.38
CA VAL A 366 3.26 -4.88 13.68
C VAL A 366 3.50 -5.17 12.18
N PRO A 367 4.32 -4.41 11.44
CA PRO A 367 4.65 -4.75 10.05
C PRO A 367 5.23 -6.16 9.89
N GLY A 368 6.09 -6.58 10.81
CA GLY A 368 6.67 -7.92 10.82
C GLY A 368 5.62 -9.03 11.00
N PHE A 369 4.62 -8.79 11.85
CA PHE A 369 3.49 -9.69 12.02
C PHE A 369 2.60 -9.74 10.78
N TYR A 370 2.25 -8.57 10.23
CA TYR A 370 1.41 -8.40 9.06
C TYR A 370 1.99 -9.13 7.84
N TRP A 371 3.23 -8.80 7.46
CA TRP A 371 3.90 -9.41 6.31
C TRP A 371 4.36 -10.85 6.57
N GLY A 372 4.63 -11.20 7.82
CA GLY A 372 4.90 -12.58 8.22
C GLY A 372 3.73 -13.52 7.92
N ILE A 373 2.50 -13.13 8.30
CA ILE A 373 1.29 -13.91 7.98
C ILE A 373 1.08 -13.98 6.47
N TRP A 374 1.19 -12.84 5.78
CA TRP A 374 1.04 -12.77 4.33
C TRP A 374 2.02 -13.72 3.61
N ALA A 375 3.28 -13.73 4.03
CA ALA A 375 4.32 -14.56 3.43
C ALA A 375 4.08 -16.06 3.66
N LEU A 376 3.56 -16.46 4.83
CA LEU A 376 3.16 -17.85 5.07
C LEU A 376 2.07 -18.33 4.11
N ILE A 377 1.14 -17.45 3.73
CA ILE A 377 0.11 -17.76 2.74
C ILE A 377 0.75 -17.88 1.35
N GLN A 378 1.56 -16.89 0.97
CA GLN A 378 2.24 -16.85 -0.33
C GLN A 378 3.16 -18.05 -0.56
N ALA A 379 3.84 -18.54 0.48
CA ALA A 379 4.67 -19.75 0.43
C ALA A 379 3.92 -21.01 -0.03
N LYS A 380 2.58 -21.00 -0.05
CA LYS A 380 1.75 -22.12 -0.54
C LYS A 380 1.08 -21.86 -1.89
N ILE A 381 0.80 -20.61 -2.22
CA ILE A 381 -0.06 -20.28 -3.37
C ILE A 381 0.68 -19.54 -4.48
N SER A 382 1.79 -18.89 -4.16
CA SER A 382 2.55 -18.10 -5.11
C SER A 382 3.24 -18.97 -6.15
N GLN A 383 3.29 -18.47 -7.38
CA GLN A 383 4.05 -19.08 -8.50
C GLN A 383 5.35 -18.32 -8.78
N ILE A 384 5.62 -17.26 -8.01
CA ILE A 384 6.80 -16.41 -8.17
C ILE A 384 7.98 -17.06 -7.45
N ASP A 385 9.15 -17.01 -8.08
CA ASP A 385 10.40 -17.50 -7.52
C ASP A 385 10.93 -16.53 -6.45
N PHE A 386 10.37 -16.64 -5.25
CA PHE A 386 10.77 -15.89 -4.06
C PHE A 386 10.62 -16.79 -2.83
N ASP A 387 11.60 -16.76 -1.92
CA ASP A 387 11.58 -17.59 -0.71
C ASP A 387 10.67 -16.98 0.38
N TYR A 388 9.36 -17.06 0.14
CA TYR A 388 8.33 -16.59 1.06
C TYR A 388 8.41 -17.27 2.44
N ALA A 389 8.89 -18.52 2.50
CA ALA A 389 8.97 -19.24 3.77
C ALA A 389 10.05 -18.63 4.67
N SER A 390 11.26 -18.42 4.15
CA SER A 390 12.33 -17.75 4.89
C SER A 390 11.97 -16.31 5.21
N TYR A 391 11.39 -15.57 4.26
CA TYR A 391 10.93 -14.20 4.48
C TYR A 391 9.89 -14.11 5.61
N ALA A 392 8.95 -15.06 5.68
CA ALA A 392 7.98 -15.12 6.77
C ALA A 392 8.64 -15.26 8.16
N GLU A 393 9.66 -16.10 8.28
CA GLU A 393 10.36 -16.30 9.56
C GLU A 393 11.16 -15.05 9.96
N VAL A 394 11.75 -14.34 9.00
CA VAL A 394 12.43 -13.05 9.25
C VAL A 394 11.43 -12.02 9.76
N ARG A 395 10.34 -11.77 9.03
CA ARG A 395 9.32 -10.77 9.40
C ARG A 395 8.63 -11.11 10.74
N LEU A 396 8.26 -12.37 10.97
CA LEU A 396 7.73 -12.78 12.28
C LEU A 396 8.77 -12.63 13.39
N GLY A 397 10.05 -12.88 13.10
CA GLY A 397 11.16 -12.63 14.01
C GLY A 397 11.23 -11.18 14.50
N GLU A 398 10.96 -10.21 13.62
CA GLU A 398 10.87 -8.79 13.99
C GLU A 398 9.77 -8.54 15.03
N TYR A 399 8.59 -9.13 14.81
CA TYR A 399 7.46 -9.02 15.72
C TYR A 399 7.80 -9.60 17.10
N TRP A 400 8.39 -10.80 17.13
CA TRP A 400 8.75 -11.47 18.38
C TRP A 400 9.84 -10.71 19.15
N ALA A 401 10.86 -10.21 18.44
CA ALA A 401 11.91 -9.39 19.03
C ALA A 401 11.36 -8.11 19.66
N TRP A 402 10.49 -7.40 18.93
CA TRP A 402 9.81 -6.21 19.42
C TRP A 402 8.94 -6.52 20.65
N LYS A 403 8.11 -7.55 20.61
CA LYS A 403 7.26 -7.94 21.74
C LYS A 403 8.09 -8.34 22.97
N ALA A 404 9.19 -9.06 22.78
CA ALA A 404 10.08 -9.46 23.88
C ALA A 404 10.79 -8.27 24.53
N GLU A 405 11.23 -7.29 23.73
CA GLU A 405 11.80 -6.04 24.24
C GLU A 405 10.75 -5.23 25.01
N LEU A 406 9.55 -5.08 24.45
CA LEU A 406 8.44 -4.36 25.05
C LEU A 406 8.01 -4.96 26.40
N LEU A 407 7.99 -6.29 26.52
CA LEU A 407 7.61 -6.99 27.75
C LEU A 407 8.79 -7.19 28.72
N GLY A 408 10.01 -6.80 28.34
CA GLY A 408 11.22 -7.05 29.14
C GLY A 408 11.55 -8.53 29.30
N THR A 409 11.07 -9.39 28.41
CA THR A 409 11.25 -10.86 28.45
C THR A 409 12.37 -11.36 27.53
N ARG A 410 13.06 -10.46 26.83
CA ARG A 410 14.15 -10.78 25.90
C ARG A 410 15.30 -11.50 26.61
N ALA A 411 15.78 -12.57 25.98
CA ALA A 411 17.04 -13.23 26.35
C ALA A 411 18.13 -12.86 25.33
N GLY A 412 19.35 -12.59 25.80
CA GLY A 412 20.52 -12.36 24.93
C GLY A 412 20.83 -10.89 24.63
N GLU A 413 21.44 -10.61 23.47
CA GLU A 413 21.78 -9.26 22.99
C GLU A 413 20.60 -8.57 22.30
N LEU A 414 20.64 -7.23 22.23
CA LEU A 414 19.59 -6.46 21.55
C LEU A 414 19.72 -6.70 20.03
N PRO A 415 18.65 -7.17 19.34
CA PRO A 415 18.72 -7.42 17.91
C PRO A 415 19.14 -6.19 17.12
N LEU A 416 19.82 -6.39 15.99
CA LEU A 416 20.29 -5.30 15.13
C LEU A 416 19.18 -4.29 14.82
N ARG A 417 17.99 -4.79 14.49
CA ARG A 417 16.79 -3.98 14.25
C ARG A 417 16.47 -3.06 15.42
N GLU A 418 16.38 -3.58 16.64
CA GLU A 418 16.04 -2.78 17.82
C GLU A 418 17.18 -1.83 18.22
N ARG A 419 18.45 -2.21 17.98
CA ARG A 419 19.60 -1.31 18.15
C ARG A 419 19.51 -0.12 17.19
N ARG A 420 19.29 -0.38 15.89
CA ARG A 420 19.13 0.66 14.88
C ARG A 420 17.90 1.53 15.17
N TRP A 421 16.80 0.90 15.57
CA TRP A 421 15.60 1.64 15.96
C TRP A 421 15.83 2.55 17.18
N ALA A 422 16.70 2.15 18.11
CA ALA A 422 17.06 2.93 19.29
C ALA A 422 18.15 3.99 19.05
N GLU A 423 18.80 3.98 17.89
CA GLU A 423 19.87 4.90 17.52
C GLU A 423 19.36 6.34 17.40
N LYS A 424 20.20 7.31 17.77
CA LYS A 424 19.81 8.72 17.85
C LYS A 424 19.60 9.34 16.48
#